data_AF-A0A512NT21-F1
#
_entry.id   AF-A0A512NT21-F1
#
_cell.length_a   1.000
_cell.length_b   1.000
_cell.length_c   1.000
_cell.angle_alpha   90.00
_cell.angle_beta   90.00
_cell.angle_gamma   90.00
#
_symmetry.space_group_name_H-M   'P 1'
#
loop_
_entity.id
_entity.type
_entity.pdbx_description
1 polymer ?
#
loop_
_entity_poly.entity_id
_entity_poly.type
_entity_poly.pdbx_seq_one_letter_code
_entity_poly.pdbx_strand_id
1 'polypeptide(L)'
;MAALSAFIFWCRHQGTFWLMTLPIAGLAAAVAYVLDTRREFVDWQNYWGWDFLFAMIYAMFLDRWIKEALLEDALPCDEVHELRRSTIAVRFLTLAAALCLFAIMMVPCPYIELNAVACAAAASVFVMLLPSLAAHRPLSLHEAFMLGRPVQAHLFLLIGGAILVSLMTGLGLSLVAMLLPAKPWVVAMIAGLQRVVDCLLLAAVGYGLARIFRSLTDWQQPEPADHPFPGMRLRTRKA
;
A
#
# COMPACT_ATOMS: atom_id res chain seq x y z
N MET A 1 4.27 11.03 19.01
CA MET A 1 5.41 11.45 18.16
C MET A 1 5.39 10.82 16.76
N ALA A 2 5.14 9.52 16.60
CA ALA A 2 5.14 8.86 15.27
C ALA A 2 4.10 9.41 14.27
N ALA A 3 2.88 9.71 14.72
CA ALA A 3 1.84 10.31 13.87
C ALA A 3 2.22 11.73 13.40
N LEU A 4 2.82 12.54 14.28
CA LEU A 4 3.30 13.88 13.94
C LEU A 4 4.42 13.82 12.90
N SER A 5 5.38 12.90 13.03
CA SER A 5 6.45 12.73 12.05
C SER A 5 5.92 12.21 10.70
N ALA A 6 4.94 11.29 10.72
CA ALA A 6 4.29 10.81 9.50
C ALA A 6 3.54 11.94 8.78
N PHE A 7 2.88 12.82 9.55
CA PHE A 7 2.20 14.00 9.02
C PHE A 7 3.17 15.01 8.42
N ILE A 8 4.29 15.30 9.09
CA ILE A 8 5.34 16.19 8.56
C ILE A 8 5.95 15.62 7.27
N PHE A 9 6.26 14.32 7.26
CA PHE A 9 6.74 13.63 6.06
C PHE A 9 5.74 13.76 4.91
N TRP A 10 4.45 13.49 5.18
CA TRP A 10 3.39 13.64 4.18
C TRP A 10 3.29 15.07 3.67
N CYS A 11 3.34 16.08 4.55
CA CYS A 11 3.33 17.50 4.17
C CYS A 11 4.47 17.86 3.21
N ARG A 12 5.66 17.29 3.38
CA ARG A 12 6.80 17.48 2.46
C ARG A 12 6.61 16.80 1.10
N HIS A 13 5.85 15.69 1.07
CA HIS A 13 5.69 14.84 -0.10
C HIS A 13 4.27 14.89 -0.70
N GLN A 14 3.49 15.94 -0.40
CA GLN A 14 2.11 16.07 -0.89
C GLN A 14 2.00 16.02 -2.41
N GLY A 15 2.97 16.61 -3.14
CA GLY A 15 2.98 16.56 -4.61
C GLY A 15 3.00 15.13 -5.14
N THR A 16 3.95 14.32 -4.66
CA THR A 16 4.06 12.89 -5.02
C THR A 16 2.82 12.11 -4.60
N PHE A 17 2.30 12.38 -3.39
CA PHE A 17 1.08 11.75 -2.90
C PHE A 17 -0.11 12.01 -3.83
N TRP A 18 -0.40 13.28 -4.14
CA TRP A 18 -1.57 13.63 -4.96
C TRP A 18 -1.43 13.15 -6.40
N LEU A 19 -0.22 13.17 -6.98
CA LEU A 19 0.04 12.62 -8.31
C LEU A 19 -0.30 11.12 -8.40
N MET A 20 -0.13 10.37 -7.32
CA MET A 20 -0.47 8.94 -7.26
C MET A 20 -1.92 8.70 -6.85
N THR A 21 -2.43 9.44 -5.87
CA THR A 21 -3.76 9.22 -5.27
C THR A 21 -4.89 9.70 -6.18
N LEU A 22 -4.74 10.83 -6.90
CA LEU A 22 -5.80 11.38 -7.75
C LEU A 22 -6.22 10.42 -8.87
N PRO A 23 -5.31 9.77 -9.62
CA PRO A 23 -5.68 8.74 -10.59
C PRO A 23 -6.43 7.57 -9.97
N ILE A 24 -6.05 7.13 -8.77
CA ILE A 24 -6.69 6.00 -8.08
C ILE A 24 -8.12 6.35 -7.67
N ALA A 25 -8.29 7.52 -7.05
CA ALA A 25 -9.60 8.03 -6.64
C ALA A 25 -10.50 8.33 -7.85
N GLY A 26 -9.93 8.93 -8.89
CA GLY A 26 -10.63 9.23 -10.14
C GLY A 26 -11.09 7.97 -10.87
N LEU A 27 -10.25 6.93 -10.94
CA LEU A 27 -10.61 5.64 -11.51
C LEU A 27 -11.77 5.01 -10.75
N ALA A 28 -11.73 5.00 -9.42
CA ALA A 28 -12.82 4.46 -8.61
C ALA A 28 -14.13 5.23 -8.78
N ALA A 29 -14.06 6.56 -8.79
CA ALA A 29 -15.21 7.41 -9.01
C ALA A 29 -15.82 7.19 -10.41
N ALA A 30 -14.98 7.09 -11.45
CA ALA A 30 -15.43 6.84 -12.81
C ALA A 30 -16.07 5.46 -12.96
N VAL A 31 -15.46 4.42 -12.40
CA VAL A 31 -16.00 3.05 -12.41
C VAL A 31 -17.35 3.03 -11.67
N ALA A 32 -17.42 3.57 -10.46
CA ALA A 32 -18.65 3.63 -9.68
C ALA A 32 -19.76 4.40 -10.40
N TYR A 33 -19.44 5.53 -11.03
CA TYR A 33 -20.39 6.31 -11.82
C TYR A 33 -20.97 5.51 -13.00
N VAL A 34 -20.11 4.83 -13.76
CA VAL A 34 -20.53 4.05 -14.94
C VAL A 34 -21.38 2.85 -14.50
N LEU A 35 -20.97 2.15 -13.44
CA LEU A 35 -21.70 0.98 -12.92
C LEU A 35 -23.06 1.34 -12.32
N ASP A 36 -23.20 2.54 -11.75
CA ASP A 36 -24.48 3.02 -11.20
C ASP A 36 -25.42 3.53 -12.30
N THR A 37 -24.88 4.18 -13.34
CA THR A 37 -25.69 4.80 -14.41
C THR A 37 -26.11 3.84 -15.52
N ARG A 38 -25.40 2.74 -15.74
CA ARG A 38 -25.64 1.80 -16.85
C ARG A 38 -26.15 0.46 -16.36
N ARG A 39 -27.44 0.18 -16.63
CA ARG A 39 -28.11 -1.09 -16.26
C ARG A 39 -27.47 -2.35 -16.88
N GLU A 40 -26.73 -2.20 -17.96
CA GLU A 40 -26.02 -3.31 -18.64
C GLU A 40 -24.85 -3.87 -17.80
N PHE A 41 -24.37 -3.13 -16.81
CA PHE A 41 -23.24 -3.53 -15.95
C PHE A 41 -23.65 -3.90 -14.52
N VAL A 42 -24.92 -4.24 -14.27
CA VAL A 42 -25.39 -4.66 -12.93
C VAL A 42 -24.58 -5.87 -12.42
N ASP A 43 -24.29 -6.83 -13.28
CA ASP A 43 -23.48 -8.02 -12.93
C ASP A 43 -22.02 -7.67 -12.58
N TRP A 44 -21.54 -6.51 -13.03
CA TRP A 44 -20.18 -6.03 -12.79
C TRP A 44 -20.03 -5.24 -11.48
N GLN A 45 -21.13 -4.87 -10.83
CA GLN A 45 -21.10 -4.16 -9.54
C GLN A 45 -20.43 -4.97 -8.44
N ASN A 46 -20.59 -6.31 -8.48
CA ASN A 46 -20.00 -7.24 -7.51
C ASN A 46 -18.86 -8.06 -8.11
N TYR A 47 -18.24 -7.59 -9.21
CA TYR A 47 -17.16 -8.33 -9.83
C TYR A 47 -15.87 -8.21 -9.01
N TRP A 48 -15.45 -9.34 -8.46
CA TRP A 48 -14.22 -9.53 -7.69
C TRP A 48 -12.95 -9.02 -8.40
N GLY A 49 -12.96 -8.90 -9.73
CA GLY A 49 -11.87 -8.31 -10.49
C GLY A 49 -11.58 -6.85 -10.14
N TRP A 50 -12.56 -6.08 -9.67
CA TRP A 50 -12.34 -4.72 -9.20
C TRP A 50 -11.53 -4.68 -7.92
N ASP A 51 -11.88 -5.54 -6.95
CA ASP A 51 -11.14 -5.64 -5.68
C ASP A 51 -9.70 -6.09 -5.93
N PHE A 52 -9.50 -7.04 -6.85
CA PHE A 52 -8.17 -7.48 -7.27
C PHE A 52 -7.35 -6.34 -7.90
N LEU A 53 -7.96 -5.57 -8.81
CA LEU A 53 -7.31 -4.42 -9.45
C LEU A 53 -6.88 -3.37 -8.42
N PHE A 54 -7.77 -2.99 -7.49
CA PHE A 54 -7.44 -2.00 -6.47
C PHE A 54 -6.42 -2.51 -5.46
N ALA A 55 -6.44 -3.80 -5.09
CA ALA A 55 -5.40 -4.40 -4.25
C ALA A 55 -4.02 -4.27 -4.90
N MET A 56 -3.92 -4.50 -6.21
CA MET A 56 -2.68 -4.36 -6.99
C MET A 56 -2.22 -2.90 -7.10
N ILE A 57 -3.15 -1.97 -7.30
CA ILE A 57 -2.85 -0.53 -7.32
C ILE A 57 -2.32 -0.07 -5.96
N TYR A 58 -2.97 -0.48 -4.86
CA TYR A 58 -2.57 -0.15 -3.51
C TYR A 58 -1.24 -0.78 -3.09
N ALA A 59 -0.99 -2.00 -3.54
CA ALA A 59 0.30 -2.65 -3.44
C ALA A 59 1.43 -1.81 -4.05
N MET A 60 1.25 -1.36 -5.30
CA MET A 60 2.22 -0.50 -5.99
C MET A 60 2.38 0.86 -5.30
N PHE A 61 1.27 1.45 -4.86
CA PHE A 61 1.28 2.69 -4.08
C PHE A 61 2.08 2.55 -2.78
N LEU A 62 1.81 1.50 -2.01
CA LEU A 62 2.46 1.24 -0.73
C LEU A 62 3.96 1.00 -0.90
N ASP A 63 4.37 0.20 -1.88
CA ASP A 63 5.78 -0.01 -2.22
C ASP A 63 6.49 1.31 -2.51
N ARG A 64 5.90 2.11 -3.40
CA ARG A 64 6.46 3.40 -3.78
C ARG A 64 6.57 4.32 -2.57
N TRP A 65 5.56 4.33 -1.70
CA TRP A 65 5.55 5.17 -0.52
C TRP A 65 6.57 4.72 0.55
N ILE A 66 6.75 3.42 0.74
CA ILE A 66 7.81 2.86 1.60
C ILE A 66 9.18 3.31 1.12
N LYS A 67 9.45 3.27 -0.20
CA LYS A 67 10.72 3.74 -0.78
C LYS A 67 10.96 5.22 -0.56
N GLU A 68 9.95 6.05 -0.77
CA GLU A 68 10.05 7.48 -0.48
C GLU A 68 10.36 7.73 1.00
N ALA A 69 9.71 7.00 1.91
CA ALA A 69 9.99 7.11 3.35
C ALA A 69 11.39 6.59 3.72
N LEU A 70 11.88 5.52 3.08
CA LEU A 70 13.22 4.98 3.29
C LEU A 70 14.33 5.89 2.73
N LEU A 71 14.01 6.79 1.80
CA LEU A 71 14.95 7.69 1.13
C LEU A 71 14.72 9.18 1.46
N GLU A 72 13.92 9.50 2.48
CA GLU A 72 13.47 10.86 2.84
C GLU A 72 14.60 11.93 2.88
N ASP A 73 15.82 11.55 3.22
CA ASP A 73 16.99 12.44 3.34
C ASP A 73 18.20 11.97 2.52
N ALA A 74 18.00 11.02 1.60
CA ALA A 74 19.10 10.47 0.81
C ALA A 74 19.60 11.52 -0.20
N LEU A 75 20.93 11.65 -0.31
CA LEU A 75 21.56 12.51 -1.30
C LEU A 75 21.23 12.00 -2.72
N PRO A 76 21.05 12.90 -3.70
CA PRO A 76 20.74 12.50 -5.06
C PRO A 76 21.95 11.77 -5.69
N CYS A 77 21.80 10.47 -5.92
CA CYS A 77 22.70 9.65 -6.74
C CYS A 77 21.90 8.70 -7.64
N ASP A 78 22.57 8.09 -8.62
CA ASP A 78 21.94 7.22 -9.60
C ASP A 78 21.24 6.02 -8.95
N GLU A 79 21.80 5.48 -7.88
CA GLU A 79 21.23 4.35 -7.13
C GLU A 79 19.97 4.75 -6.35
N VAL A 80 19.93 5.96 -5.77
CA VAL A 80 18.70 6.48 -5.15
C VAL A 80 17.60 6.63 -6.20
N HIS A 81 17.96 7.09 -7.40
CA HIS A 81 17.02 7.19 -8.52
C HIS A 81 16.59 5.82 -9.04
N GLU A 82 17.50 4.86 -9.15
CA GLU A 82 17.21 3.49 -9.58
C GLU A 82 16.33 2.77 -8.56
N LEU A 83 16.63 2.89 -7.25
CA LEU A 83 15.82 2.30 -6.19
C LEU A 83 14.40 2.86 -6.18
N ARG A 84 14.27 4.18 -6.34
CA ARG A 84 12.98 4.87 -6.40
C ARG A 84 12.19 4.48 -7.65
N ARG A 85 12.85 4.24 -8.79
CA ARG A 85 12.22 3.79 -10.06
C ARG A 85 11.96 2.29 -10.11
N SER A 86 12.71 1.50 -9.37
CA SER A 86 12.55 0.05 -9.33
C SER A 86 11.12 -0.26 -8.91
N THR A 87 10.43 -1.09 -9.67
CA THR A 87 9.16 -1.68 -9.25
C THR A 87 9.44 -3.04 -8.65
N ILE A 88 8.56 -3.50 -7.77
CA ILE A 88 8.67 -4.83 -7.19
C ILE A 88 8.79 -5.89 -8.28
N ALA A 89 9.72 -6.83 -8.07
CA ALA A 89 9.91 -7.92 -9.01
C ALA A 89 8.60 -8.69 -9.21
N VAL A 90 8.24 -8.91 -10.47
CA VAL A 90 6.98 -9.52 -10.92
C VAL A 90 6.62 -10.78 -10.14
N ARG A 91 7.62 -11.61 -9.78
CA ARG A 91 7.46 -12.84 -8.99
C ARG A 91 6.77 -12.65 -7.63
N PHE A 92 6.96 -11.52 -6.98
CA PHE A 92 6.32 -11.24 -5.68
C PHE A 92 4.93 -10.64 -5.87
N LEU A 93 4.76 -9.87 -6.94
CA LEU A 93 3.45 -9.38 -7.39
C LEU A 93 2.53 -10.56 -7.74
N THR A 94 3.06 -11.59 -8.43
CA THR A 94 2.33 -12.82 -8.75
C THR A 94 2.01 -13.65 -7.51
N LEU A 95 2.90 -13.69 -6.52
CA LEU A 95 2.63 -14.39 -5.25
C LEU A 95 1.56 -13.67 -4.43
N ALA A 96 1.64 -12.34 -4.33
CA ALA A 96 0.61 -11.52 -3.70
C ALA A 96 -0.75 -11.71 -4.40
N ALA A 97 -0.76 -11.68 -5.74
CA ALA A 97 -1.94 -11.95 -6.54
C ALA A 97 -2.53 -13.34 -6.26
N ALA A 98 -1.69 -14.39 -6.23
CA ALA A 98 -2.13 -15.76 -5.93
C ALA A 98 -2.71 -15.90 -4.51
N LEU A 99 -2.13 -15.21 -3.51
CA LEU A 99 -2.63 -15.22 -2.14
C LEU A 99 -3.93 -14.42 -1.99
N CYS A 100 -4.05 -13.28 -2.69
CA CYS A 100 -5.32 -12.55 -2.77
C CYS A 100 -6.40 -13.42 -3.41
N LEU A 101 -6.11 -14.08 -4.53
CA LEU A 101 -7.02 -15.03 -5.17
C LEU A 101 -7.43 -16.15 -4.21
N PHE A 102 -6.48 -16.74 -3.49
CA PHE A 102 -6.75 -17.80 -2.51
C PHE A 102 -7.63 -17.31 -1.35
N ALA A 103 -7.35 -16.13 -0.80
CA ALA A 103 -8.15 -15.53 0.26
C ALA A 103 -9.60 -15.26 -0.18
N ILE A 104 -9.79 -14.81 -1.43
CA ILE A 104 -11.11 -14.60 -2.04
C ILE A 104 -11.84 -15.94 -2.20
N MET A 105 -11.15 -16.99 -2.67
CA MET A 105 -11.75 -18.32 -2.85
C MET A 105 -12.18 -18.97 -1.53
N MET A 106 -11.49 -18.70 -0.42
CA MET A 106 -11.75 -19.34 0.87
C MET A 106 -12.86 -18.64 1.68
N VAL A 107 -13.25 -17.41 1.33
CA VAL A 107 -14.23 -16.63 2.08
C VAL A 107 -15.30 -16.06 1.13
N PRO A 108 -16.37 -16.81 0.82
CA PRO A 108 -17.55 -16.27 0.18
C PRO A 108 -18.34 -15.46 1.23
N CYS A 109 -17.88 -14.26 1.57
CA CYS A 109 -18.60 -13.39 2.50
C CYS A 109 -19.47 -12.40 1.70
N PRO A 110 -20.80 -12.36 1.92
CA PRO A 110 -21.71 -11.47 1.19
C PRO A 110 -21.63 -9.99 1.62
N TYR A 111 -20.74 -9.64 2.55
CA TYR A 111 -20.56 -8.28 3.05
C TYR A 111 -19.23 -7.70 2.55
N ILE A 112 -19.33 -6.82 1.54
CA ILE A 112 -18.54 -5.66 1.05
C ILE A 112 -17.06 -5.40 1.51
N GLU A 113 -16.44 -6.19 2.39
CA GLU A 113 -15.14 -5.88 2.99
C GLU A 113 -13.99 -6.79 2.50
N LEU A 114 -14.12 -7.38 1.31
CA LEU A 114 -13.05 -8.11 0.63
C LEU A 114 -11.79 -7.25 0.45
N ASN A 115 -11.98 -5.94 0.26
CA ASN A 115 -10.93 -4.94 0.10
C ASN A 115 -9.94 -4.92 1.28
N ALA A 116 -10.43 -5.10 2.50
CA ALA A 116 -9.62 -5.05 3.70
C ALA A 116 -8.70 -6.28 3.81
N VAL A 117 -9.25 -7.48 3.71
CA VAL A 117 -8.50 -8.74 3.85
C VAL A 117 -7.52 -8.92 2.68
N ALA A 118 -7.93 -8.59 1.45
CA ALA A 118 -7.05 -8.64 0.28
C ALA A 118 -5.89 -7.63 0.41
N CYS A 119 -6.16 -6.41 0.88
CA CYS A 119 -5.11 -5.43 1.18
C CYS A 119 -4.20 -5.89 2.33
N ALA A 120 -4.75 -6.56 3.36
CA ALA A 120 -3.95 -7.11 4.44
C ALA A 120 -3.01 -8.23 3.99
N ALA A 121 -3.54 -9.17 3.21
CA ALA A 121 -2.77 -10.26 2.63
C ALA A 121 -1.68 -9.71 1.72
N ALA A 122 -2.04 -8.81 0.78
CA ALA A 122 -1.09 -8.15 -0.11
C ALA A 122 0.00 -7.41 0.68
N ALA A 123 -0.38 -6.54 1.62
CA ALA A 123 0.56 -5.74 2.41
C ALA A 123 1.49 -6.59 3.29
N SER A 124 1.03 -7.73 3.82
CA SER A 124 1.89 -8.67 4.54
C SER A 124 2.96 -9.32 3.66
N VAL A 125 2.68 -9.51 2.36
CA VAL A 125 3.65 -9.98 1.37
C VAL A 125 4.65 -8.88 1.04
N PHE A 126 4.21 -7.62 0.87
CA PHE A 126 5.09 -6.47 0.56
C PHE A 126 6.19 -6.23 1.61
N VAL A 127 5.93 -6.62 2.84
CA VAL A 127 6.92 -6.52 3.92
C VAL A 127 8.04 -7.50 3.76
N MET A 128 7.71 -8.71 3.33
CA MET A 128 8.72 -9.72 3.01
C MET A 128 9.64 -9.19 1.90
N LEU A 129 9.25 -8.11 1.20
CA LEU A 129 10.00 -7.46 0.12
C LEU A 129 10.79 -6.24 0.56
N LEU A 130 10.55 -5.67 1.75
CA LEU A 130 11.41 -4.62 2.33
C LEU A 130 12.91 -5.00 2.24
N PRO A 131 13.30 -6.27 2.49
CA PRO A 131 14.66 -6.73 2.25
C PRO A 131 15.14 -6.66 0.80
N SER A 132 14.27 -6.94 -0.18
CA SER A 132 14.58 -6.86 -1.61
C SER A 132 14.69 -5.43 -2.15
N LEU A 133 14.07 -4.48 -1.47
CA LEU A 133 14.28 -3.04 -1.70
C LEU A 133 15.62 -2.56 -1.12
N ALA A 134 16.27 -3.38 -0.32
CA ALA A 134 17.47 -3.03 0.41
C ALA A 134 18.71 -3.83 -0.03
N ALA A 135 18.52 -4.99 -0.67
CA ALA A 135 19.62 -5.79 -1.16
C ALA A 135 19.94 -5.45 -2.61
N HIS A 136 21.17 -5.02 -2.86
CA HIS A 136 21.76 -4.96 -4.21
C HIS A 136 21.89 -6.36 -4.87
N ARG A 137 21.51 -7.44 -4.18
CA ARG A 137 21.55 -8.82 -4.69
C ARG A 137 20.14 -9.44 -4.71
N PRO A 138 19.84 -10.31 -5.68
CA PRO A 138 18.57 -11.02 -5.73
C PRO A 138 18.43 -11.91 -4.49
N LEU A 139 17.54 -11.53 -3.58
CA LEU A 139 17.15 -12.35 -2.43
C LEU A 139 16.23 -13.48 -2.86
N SER A 140 16.38 -14.63 -2.21
CA SER A 140 15.41 -15.72 -2.29
C SER A 140 14.14 -15.40 -1.48
N LEU A 141 13.01 -16.05 -1.79
CA LEU A 141 11.75 -15.89 -1.03
C LEU A 141 11.95 -16.21 0.47
N HIS A 142 12.77 -17.21 0.77
CA HIS A 142 13.00 -17.68 2.13
C HIS A 142 13.79 -16.65 2.96
N GLU A 143 14.86 -16.06 2.40
CA GLU A 143 15.64 -15.03 3.09
C GLU A 143 14.81 -13.77 3.34
N ALA A 144 14.03 -13.35 2.34
CA ALA A 144 13.04 -12.28 2.46
C ALA A 144 12.07 -12.51 3.63
N PHE A 145 11.56 -13.74 3.77
CA PHE A 145 10.65 -14.12 4.86
C PHE A 145 11.34 -14.06 6.23
N MET A 146 12.55 -14.60 6.35
CA MET A 146 13.30 -14.61 7.61
C MET A 146 13.65 -13.20 8.09
N LEU A 147 13.97 -12.29 7.15
CA LEU A 147 14.25 -10.89 7.44
C LEU A 147 12.98 -10.09 7.80
N GLY A 148 11.82 -10.45 7.24
CA GLY A 148 10.53 -9.82 7.53
C GLY A 148 9.87 -10.27 8.84
N ARG A 149 10.23 -11.46 9.35
CA ARG A 149 9.65 -12.08 10.56
C ARG A 149 9.59 -11.17 11.80
N PRO A 150 10.64 -10.42 12.19
CA PRO A 150 10.58 -9.55 13.37
C PRO A 150 9.61 -8.36 13.21
N VAL A 151 9.36 -7.92 11.97
CA VAL A 151 8.48 -6.78 11.68
C VAL A 151 7.01 -7.24 11.56
N GLN A 152 6.78 -8.52 11.27
CA GLN A 152 5.50 -9.10 10.86
C GLN A 152 4.33 -8.82 11.83
N ALA A 153 4.57 -8.87 13.15
CA ALA A 153 3.51 -8.64 14.13
C ALA A 153 3.05 -7.17 14.18
N HIS A 154 3.99 -6.22 14.22
CA HIS A 154 3.68 -4.78 14.17
C HIS A 154 2.95 -4.39 12.89
N LEU A 155 3.27 -5.11 11.84
CA LEU A 155 2.66 -4.99 10.53
C LEU A 155 1.22 -5.40 10.46
N PHE A 156 0.92 -6.62 10.91
CA PHE A 156 -0.45 -7.07 10.98
C PHE A 156 -1.29 -6.12 11.84
N LEU A 157 -0.69 -5.54 12.89
CA LEU A 157 -1.35 -4.56 13.73
C LEU A 157 -1.58 -3.22 13.01
N LEU A 158 -0.57 -2.67 12.32
CA LEU A 158 -0.71 -1.42 11.56
C LEU A 158 -1.69 -1.55 10.39
N ILE A 159 -1.59 -2.63 9.63
CA ILE A 159 -2.45 -2.92 8.49
C ILE A 159 -3.86 -3.24 8.98
N GLY A 160 -4.01 -4.08 10.02
CA GLY A 160 -5.29 -4.40 10.62
C GLY A 160 -5.98 -3.16 11.20
N GLY A 161 -5.22 -2.26 11.82
CA GLY A 161 -5.71 -0.97 12.28
C GLY A 161 -6.15 -0.06 11.12
N ALA A 162 -5.35 0.05 10.07
CA ALA A 162 -5.69 0.81 8.87
C ALA A 162 -6.97 0.27 8.20
N ILE A 163 -7.11 -1.05 8.12
CA ILE A 163 -8.31 -1.73 7.68
C ILE A 163 -9.51 -1.29 8.51
N LEU A 164 -9.42 -1.45 9.83
CA LEU A 164 -10.53 -1.11 10.72
C LEU A 164 -10.99 0.34 10.52
N VAL A 165 -10.04 1.27 10.37
CA VAL A 165 -10.34 2.68 10.10
C VAL A 165 -10.96 2.88 8.72
N SER A 166 -10.46 2.20 7.68
CA SER A 166 -11.05 2.22 6.33
C SER A 166 -12.50 1.74 6.34
N LEU A 167 -12.79 0.63 7.04
CA LEU A 167 -14.14 0.07 7.17
C LEU A 167 -15.08 1.02 7.92
N MET A 168 -14.63 1.56 9.05
CA MET A 168 -15.38 2.59 9.78
C MET A 168 -15.64 3.82 8.91
N THR A 169 -14.69 4.21 8.06
CA THR A 169 -14.86 5.33 7.14
C THR A 169 -15.88 5.01 6.05
N GLY A 170 -15.83 3.80 5.48
CA GLY A 170 -16.82 3.36 4.49
C GLY A 170 -18.23 3.32 5.07
N LEU A 171 -18.37 2.86 6.32
CA LEU A 171 -19.64 2.89 7.04
C LEU A 171 -20.09 4.32 7.33
N GLY A 172 -19.18 5.21 7.71
CA GLY A 172 -19.49 6.63 7.88
C GLY A 172 -19.95 7.31 6.58
N LEU A 173 -19.25 7.06 5.47
CA LEU A 173 -19.59 7.61 4.16
C LEU A 173 -20.93 7.07 3.63
N SER A 174 -21.25 5.80 3.87
CA SER A 174 -22.54 5.24 3.47
C SER A 174 -23.71 5.82 4.28
N LEU A 175 -23.52 6.11 5.57
CA LEU A 175 -24.49 6.83 6.37
C LEU A 175 -24.69 8.27 5.87
N VAL A 176 -23.61 8.97 5.51
CA VAL A 176 -23.70 10.32 4.91
C VAL A 176 -24.42 10.27 3.55
N ALA A 177 -24.21 9.21 2.77
CA ALA A 177 -24.90 9.00 1.50
C ALA A 177 -26.42 9.04 1.63
N MET A 178 -26.97 8.48 2.73
CA MET A 178 -28.41 8.46 2.98
C MET A 178 -28.99 9.86 3.22
N LEU A 179 -28.17 10.84 3.60
CA LEU A 179 -28.57 12.23 3.80
C LEU A 179 -28.47 13.06 2.51
N LEU A 180 -27.82 12.53 1.47
CA LEU A 180 -27.60 13.22 0.21
C LEU A 180 -28.70 12.89 -0.81
N PRO A 181 -28.99 13.78 -1.77
CA PRO A 181 -29.97 13.50 -2.81
C PRO A 181 -29.52 12.31 -3.66
N ALA A 182 -30.43 11.40 -4.00
CA ALA A 182 -30.18 10.22 -4.82
C ALA A 182 -29.80 10.62 -6.27
N LYS A 183 -28.54 11.00 -6.45
CA LYS A 183 -27.94 11.37 -7.73
C LYS A 183 -26.72 10.47 -7.99
N PRO A 184 -26.44 10.11 -9.25
CA PRO A 184 -25.39 9.16 -9.59
C PRO A 184 -23.98 9.65 -9.24
N TRP A 185 -23.78 10.97 -9.11
CA TRP A 185 -22.51 11.52 -8.65
C TRP A 185 -22.23 11.25 -7.17
N VAL A 186 -23.24 10.93 -6.35
CA VAL A 186 -23.05 10.64 -4.92
C VAL A 186 -22.26 9.35 -4.74
N VAL A 187 -22.61 8.29 -5.48
CA VAL A 187 -21.92 7.00 -5.44
C VAL A 187 -20.46 7.16 -5.92
N ALA A 188 -20.26 7.92 -7.00
CA ALA A 188 -18.94 8.24 -7.53
C ALA A 188 -18.08 9.02 -6.52
N MET A 189 -18.67 10.01 -5.86
CA MET A 189 -18.01 10.82 -4.83
C MET A 189 -17.59 9.96 -3.64
N ILE A 190 -18.47 9.09 -3.15
CA ILE A 190 -18.18 8.19 -2.02
C ILE A 190 -17.06 7.23 -2.38
N ALA A 191 -17.13 6.61 -3.55
CA ALA A 191 -16.08 5.71 -4.03
C ALA A 191 -14.73 6.44 -4.11
N GLY A 192 -14.69 7.63 -4.71
CA GLY A 192 -13.48 8.45 -4.77
C GLY A 192 -12.93 8.82 -3.39
N LEU A 193 -13.79 9.32 -2.49
CA LEU A 193 -13.41 9.70 -1.12
C LEU A 193 -12.86 8.52 -0.33
N GLN A 194 -13.50 7.36 -0.42
CA GLN A 194 -13.03 6.14 0.24
C GLN A 194 -11.61 5.80 -0.20
N ARG A 195 -11.31 5.83 -1.51
CA ARG A 195 -9.95 5.55 -1.99
C ARG A 195 -8.93 6.60 -1.56
N VAL A 196 -9.32 7.86 -1.44
CA VAL A 196 -8.44 8.92 -0.89
C VAL A 196 -8.06 8.59 0.56
N VAL A 197 -9.05 8.19 1.37
CA VAL A 197 -8.83 7.77 2.76
C VAL A 197 -7.92 6.54 2.82
N ASP A 198 -8.20 5.53 1.99
CA ASP A 198 -7.37 4.32 1.89
C ASP A 198 -5.91 4.70 1.55
N CYS A 199 -5.68 5.60 0.60
CA CYS A 199 -4.34 6.06 0.24
C CYS A 199 -3.66 6.82 1.38
N LEU A 200 -4.38 7.64 2.14
CA LEU A 200 -3.85 8.32 3.34
C LEU A 200 -3.44 7.31 4.42
N LEU A 201 -4.28 6.29 4.66
CA LEU A 201 -3.99 5.23 5.62
C LEU A 201 -2.78 4.41 5.18
N LEU A 202 -2.71 4.02 3.90
CA LEU A 202 -1.56 3.32 3.33
C LEU A 202 -0.29 4.17 3.36
N ALA A 203 -0.39 5.48 3.18
CA ALA A 203 0.74 6.38 3.34
C ALA A 203 1.26 6.39 4.79
N ALA A 204 0.36 6.44 5.77
CA ALA A 204 0.72 6.36 7.18
C ALA A 204 1.35 5.01 7.53
N VAL A 205 0.78 3.91 7.01
CA VAL A 205 1.32 2.55 7.14
C VAL A 205 2.72 2.51 6.53
N GLY A 206 2.89 2.89 5.26
CA GLY A 206 4.19 2.83 4.57
C GLY A 206 5.30 3.60 5.31
N TYR A 207 4.98 4.78 5.85
CA TYR A 207 5.92 5.53 6.71
C TYR A 207 6.25 4.76 8.00
N GLY A 208 5.23 4.23 8.69
CA GLY A 208 5.41 3.43 9.90
C GLY A 208 6.29 2.20 9.64
N LEU A 209 6.10 1.53 8.50
CA LEU A 209 6.87 0.37 8.08
C LEU A 209 8.33 0.71 7.78
N ALA A 210 8.57 1.76 7.01
CA ALA A 210 9.93 2.23 6.75
C ALA A 210 10.67 2.58 8.05
N ARG A 211 9.98 3.23 9.00
CA ARG A 211 10.56 3.58 10.30
C ARG A 211 10.87 2.35 11.15
N ILE A 212 9.93 1.41 11.26
CA ILE A 212 10.14 0.17 12.01
C ILE A 212 11.30 -0.63 11.37
N PHE A 213 11.33 -0.72 10.04
CA PHE A 213 12.40 -1.38 9.30
C PHE A 213 13.77 -0.75 9.61
N ARG A 214 13.90 0.58 9.55
CA ARG A 214 15.13 1.29 9.94
C ARG A 214 15.55 1.02 11.39
N SER A 215 14.59 0.85 12.30
CA SER A 215 14.92 0.57 13.72
C SER A 215 15.39 -0.87 13.97
N LEU A 216 14.94 -1.82 13.16
CA LEU A 216 15.19 -3.25 13.34
C LEU A 216 16.30 -3.80 12.44
N THR A 217 16.76 -3.03 11.46
CA THR A 217 17.80 -3.41 10.51
C THR A 217 18.94 -2.40 10.54
N ASP A 218 20.15 -2.83 10.16
CA ASP A 218 21.28 -1.92 9.92
C ASP A 218 21.16 -1.20 8.56
N TRP A 219 19.94 -0.89 8.13
CA TRP A 219 19.70 -0.20 6.86
C TRP A 219 20.39 1.16 6.85
N GLN A 220 21.27 1.36 5.88
CA GLN A 220 21.92 2.64 5.60
C GLN A 220 21.41 3.19 4.26
N GLN A 221 21.19 4.50 4.20
CA GLN A 221 20.84 5.16 2.95
C GLN A 221 22.05 5.12 2.00
N PRO A 222 21.84 5.11 0.67
CA PRO A 222 22.94 5.20 -0.28
C PRO A 222 23.55 6.61 -0.21
N GLU A 223 24.86 6.71 0.04
CA GLU A 223 25.60 7.98 0.02
C GLU A 223 26.54 8.02 -1.20
N PRO A 224 26.60 9.14 -1.96
CA PRO A 224 27.41 9.25 -3.18
C PRO A 224 28.90 8.91 -3.00
N ALA A 225 29.42 9.02 -1.77
CA ALA A 225 30.82 8.74 -1.44
C ALA A 225 31.13 7.24 -1.24
N ASP A 226 30.12 6.39 -1.11
CA ASP A 226 30.27 5.00 -0.66
C ASP A 226 30.54 3.98 -1.79
N HIS A 227 30.88 4.38 -3.00
CA HIS A 227 31.07 3.41 -4.08
C HIS A 227 32.24 2.43 -3.84
N PRO A 228 32.02 1.09 -3.89
CA PRO A 228 30.74 0.40 -4.08
C PRO A 228 29.95 0.25 -2.77
N PHE A 229 28.69 0.71 -2.74
CA PHE A 229 27.86 0.88 -1.53
C PHE A 229 27.79 -0.35 -0.63
N PRO A 230 28.66 -0.48 0.40
CA PRO A 230 28.73 -1.67 1.22
C PRO A 230 27.53 -1.75 2.18
N GLY A 231 26.94 -0.60 2.51
CA GLY A 231 25.80 -0.41 3.43
C GLY A 231 24.47 -0.99 2.94
N MET A 232 24.34 -1.32 1.64
CA MET A 232 23.19 -2.08 1.12
C MET A 232 23.26 -3.58 1.49
N ARG A 233 24.27 -4.02 2.24
CA ARG A 233 24.33 -5.38 2.79
C ARG A 233 23.53 -5.44 4.09
N LEU A 234 22.25 -5.74 3.96
CA LEU A 234 21.37 -6.03 5.09
C LEU A 234 21.99 -7.05 6.05
N ARG A 235 22.23 -6.62 7.29
CA ARG A 235 22.41 -7.50 8.43
C ARG A 235 21.29 -7.23 9.43
N THR A 236 20.73 -8.30 9.98
CA THR A 236 19.85 -8.20 11.15
C THR A 236 20.68 -7.73 12.33
N ARG A 237 20.25 -6.68 13.03
CA ARG A 237 20.83 -6.34 14.33
C ARG A 237 20.66 -7.54 15.24
N LYS A 238 21.77 -8.06 15.78
CA LYS A 238 21.69 -9.05 16.86
C LYS A 238 21.01 -8.34 18.05
N ALA A 239 19.89 -8.88 18.48
CA ALA A 239 19.27 -8.52 19.76
C ALA A 239 20.24 -8.81 20.91
#